data_AF-A0A6C0L942-F1
#
_entry.id   AF-A0A6C0L942-F1
#
_cell.length_a   1.000
_cell.length_b   1.000
_cell.length_c   1.000
_cell.angle_alpha   90.00
_cell.angle_beta   90.00
_cell.angle_gamma   90.00
#
_symmetry.space_group_name_H-M   'P 1'
#
loop_
_entity.id
_entity.type
_entity.pdbx_description
1 polymer ?
#
loop_
_entity_poly.entity_id
_entity_poly.type
_entity_poly.pdbx_seq_one_letter_code
_entity_poly.pdbx_strand_id
1 'polypeptide(L)'
;MTKICYDKDLLQEVCDRDKCIIDFDKIEKYNRDTKVDFICNCGIEYSKTFRLLYEGSGAFCKICTKNKRYEKVKQTCIKRYGVENPQQSQEVKDKSKQTCIEKYGVPYSFQSQEVKDKSKQTCIEKYGVENASQSQEFKDKFKQTCLDRYGVENPLQSQEVREKSKQTCIERYGVEHNSQSVDIKRKKETTCMKNYGVKNPSQSQEIKNQKIETSLNNNGVEYPMQSQEVREKSKQTCLENYGVEYPTQSQEVREKSKQTCLDKYGVEHISQTQEFKDMVKQTCIDKYGVEHISQTQEFKDKFKQTCLDKYGVQHPSQTQEFKDKFKQTCLDKYGVEYPMQFKEIRDKSKHTCLLNNGNEYPMQSQEVRDKSKNTYLLNYGVEHISQSQEFKDKFKQTCMKNYGVENPSQSEIIKIRKIDTSILHYGVEYPMQFGEVAEYQLQNAYNIKEFKFPCGNSIQVQGYEPFLLKSLVDVGYTYENIITKRSEVPVIWYEKNNKQHRYYCDIYIPKINTIYEVKSIYTHDIAKEKINLTKQACIDAGYLFELYVYNSKGVKQEI
;
A
#
# COMPACT_ATOMS: atom_id res chain seq x y z
N MET A 1 -41.61 -79.21 -31.85
CA MET A 1 -40.89 -78.01 -32.33
C MET A 1 -41.54 -77.58 -33.63
N THR A 2 -42.24 -76.45 -33.61
CA THR A 2 -42.83 -75.85 -34.81
C THR A 2 -41.70 -75.49 -35.77
N LYS A 3 -41.77 -75.94 -37.02
CA LYS A 3 -40.75 -75.66 -38.04
C LYS A 3 -40.93 -74.20 -38.47
N ILE A 4 -40.02 -73.32 -38.06
CA ILE A 4 -40.07 -71.89 -38.40
C ILE A 4 -39.77 -71.74 -39.89
N CYS A 5 -40.71 -71.14 -40.63
CA CYS A 5 -40.52 -70.78 -42.02
C CYS A 5 -39.90 -69.38 -42.08
N TYR A 6 -38.75 -69.24 -42.74
CA TYR A 6 -38.10 -67.95 -42.93
C TYR A 6 -38.63 -67.34 -44.22
N ASP A 7 -39.73 -66.60 -44.15
CA ASP A 7 -40.43 -65.99 -45.28
C ASP A 7 -40.54 -64.46 -45.10
N LYS A 8 -41.17 -63.80 -46.09
CA LYS A 8 -41.36 -62.35 -46.09
C LYS A 8 -42.22 -61.89 -44.91
N ASP A 9 -43.24 -62.66 -44.55
CA ASP A 9 -44.17 -62.34 -43.46
C ASP A 9 -43.44 -62.31 -42.11
N LEU A 10 -42.59 -63.30 -41.84
CA LEU A 10 -41.74 -63.32 -40.64
C LEU A 10 -40.77 -62.14 -40.58
N LEU A 11 -40.25 -61.68 -41.74
CA LEU A 11 -39.37 -60.52 -41.79
C LEU A 11 -40.14 -59.21 -41.58
N GLN A 12 -41.40 -59.13 -42.03
CA GLN A 12 -42.30 -58.03 -41.74
C GLN A 12 -42.60 -57.95 -40.23
N GLU A 13 -42.85 -59.08 -39.56
CA GLU A 13 -42.99 -59.11 -38.10
C GLU A 13 -41.77 -58.55 -37.37
N VAL A 14 -40.56 -58.83 -37.87
CA VAL A 14 -39.33 -58.25 -37.30
C VAL A 14 -39.29 -56.74 -37.51
N CYS A 15 -39.70 -56.23 -38.68
CA CYS A 15 -39.78 -54.80 -38.95
C CYS A 15 -40.72 -54.10 -37.97
N ASP A 16 -41.88 -54.70 -37.72
CA ASP A 16 -42.90 -54.16 -36.82
C ASP A 16 -42.43 -54.21 -35.35
N ARG A 17 -41.83 -55.34 -34.93
CA ARG A 17 -41.29 -55.54 -33.57
C ARG A 17 -40.16 -54.57 -33.25
N ASP A 18 -39.22 -54.41 -34.18
CA ASP A 18 -37.98 -53.68 -33.94
C ASP A 18 -38.00 -52.24 -34.47
N LYS A 19 -39.06 -51.87 -35.20
CA LYS A 19 -39.24 -50.57 -35.87
C LYS A 19 -38.08 -50.25 -36.82
N CYS A 20 -37.63 -51.25 -37.58
CA CYS A 20 -36.62 -51.08 -38.62
C CYS A 20 -37.27 -50.97 -40.00
N ILE A 21 -36.52 -50.43 -40.96
CA ILE A 21 -36.96 -50.33 -42.36
C ILE A 21 -36.12 -51.31 -43.18
N ILE A 22 -36.78 -52.17 -43.95
CA ILE A 22 -36.14 -53.14 -44.84
C ILE A 22 -36.67 -52.90 -46.25
N ASP A 23 -35.76 -52.90 -47.22
CA ASP A 23 -36.10 -52.83 -48.63
C ASP A 23 -36.30 -54.26 -49.16
N PHE A 24 -37.56 -54.71 -49.19
CA PHE A 24 -37.91 -56.08 -49.56
C PHE A 24 -37.62 -56.40 -51.04
N ASP A 25 -37.56 -55.39 -51.91
CA ASP A 25 -37.30 -55.57 -53.35
C ASP A 25 -35.84 -56.00 -53.61
N LYS A 26 -34.95 -55.78 -52.63
CA LYS A 26 -33.56 -56.21 -52.68
C LYS A 26 -33.32 -57.64 -52.17
N ILE A 27 -34.37 -58.35 -51.76
CA ILE A 27 -34.25 -59.71 -51.18
C ILE A 27 -34.71 -60.75 -52.20
N GLU A 28 -33.75 -61.43 -52.85
CA GLU A 28 -34.03 -62.46 -53.87
C GLU A 28 -34.59 -63.77 -53.29
N LYS A 29 -34.16 -64.14 -52.08
CA LYS A 29 -34.57 -65.39 -51.44
C LYS A 29 -34.63 -65.24 -49.92
N TYR A 30 -35.60 -65.90 -49.31
CA TYR A 30 -35.78 -65.91 -47.87
C TYR A 30 -35.31 -67.27 -47.33
N ASN A 31 -34.22 -67.25 -46.57
CA ASN A 31 -33.76 -68.39 -45.78
C ASN A 31 -33.07 -67.91 -44.50
N ARG A 32 -32.83 -68.83 -43.57
CA ARG A 32 -32.23 -68.58 -42.26
C ARG A 32 -30.95 -67.72 -42.30
N ASP A 33 -30.09 -67.98 -43.29
CA ASP A 33 -28.76 -67.39 -43.40
C ASP A 33 -28.71 -66.22 -44.40
N THR A 34 -29.88 -65.81 -44.93
CA THR A 34 -29.99 -64.66 -45.82
C THR A 34 -29.55 -63.41 -45.08
N LYS A 35 -28.58 -62.70 -45.64
CA LYS A 35 -28.12 -61.42 -45.12
C LYS A 35 -29.08 -60.33 -45.60
N VAL A 36 -29.66 -59.61 -44.64
CA VAL A 36 -30.66 -58.58 -44.90
C VAL A 36 -30.09 -57.25 -44.42
N ASP A 37 -30.10 -56.28 -45.34
CA ASP A 37 -29.77 -54.89 -45.06
C ASP A 37 -31.02 -54.17 -44.55
N PHE A 38 -30.87 -53.40 -43.49
CA PHE A 38 -31.96 -52.70 -42.82
C PHE A 38 -31.49 -51.37 -42.25
N ILE A 39 -32.42 -50.43 -42.14
CA ILE A 39 -32.22 -49.18 -41.39
C ILE A 39 -32.74 -49.42 -39.97
N CYS A 40 -31.84 -49.36 -39.00
CA CYS A 40 -32.21 -49.43 -37.58
C CYS A 40 -33.15 -48.29 -37.22
N ASN A 41 -33.96 -48.45 -36.16
CA ASN A 41 -34.81 -47.38 -35.63
C ASN A 41 -34.09 -46.05 -35.25
N CYS A 42 -32.76 -46.05 -35.18
CA CYS A 42 -31.94 -44.86 -34.96
C CYS A 42 -31.43 -44.19 -36.26
N GLY A 43 -31.85 -44.71 -37.42
CA GLY A 43 -31.46 -44.20 -38.75
C GLY A 43 -30.16 -44.78 -39.32
N ILE A 44 -29.45 -45.64 -38.58
CA ILE A 44 -28.19 -46.24 -39.04
C ILE A 44 -28.47 -47.49 -39.88
N GLU A 45 -27.93 -47.51 -41.10
CA GLU A 45 -27.90 -48.69 -41.96
C GLU A 45 -27.00 -49.79 -41.39
N TYR A 46 -27.50 -51.03 -41.40
CA TYR A 46 -26.76 -52.18 -40.93
C TYR A 46 -27.23 -53.46 -41.61
N SER A 47 -26.42 -54.50 -41.51
CA SER A 47 -26.70 -55.79 -42.15
C SER A 47 -26.60 -56.92 -41.14
N LYS A 48 -27.58 -57.83 -41.12
CA LYS A 48 -27.54 -59.06 -40.29
C LYS A 48 -28.16 -60.22 -41.04
N THR A 49 -27.84 -61.44 -40.63
CA THR A 49 -28.56 -62.61 -41.14
C THR A 49 -29.98 -62.66 -40.58
N PHE A 50 -30.91 -63.21 -41.33
CA PHE A 50 -32.33 -63.30 -40.95
C PHE A 50 -32.48 -64.02 -39.58
N ARG A 51 -31.71 -65.07 -39.32
CA ARG A 51 -31.64 -65.69 -37.99
C ARG A 51 -31.31 -64.70 -36.86
N LEU A 52 -30.31 -63.83 -37.06
CA LEU A 52 -29.90 -62.86 -36.04
C LEU A 52 -30.93 -61.74 -35.84
N LEU A 53 -31.69 -61.43 -36.89
CA LEU A 53 -32.80 -60.50 -36.86
C LEU A 53 -33.98 -61.08 -36.05
N TYR A 54 -34.37 -62.33 -36.29
CA TYR A 54 -35.51 -62.93 -35.62
C TYR A 54 -35.18 -63.49 -34.22
N GLU A 55 -34.24 -64.44 -34.14
CA GLU A 55 -33.92 -65.21 -32.92
C GLU A 55 -32.86 -64.52 -32.02
N GLY A 56 -32.05 -63.64 -32.62
CA GLY A 56 -30.83 -63.16 -32.00
C GLY A 56 -30.94 -61.78 -31.35
N SER A 57 -30.25 -60.83 -31.97
CA SER A 57 -30.05 -59.49 -31.40
C SER A 57 -31.06 -58.46 -31.91
N GLY A 58 -32.00 -58.87 -32.76
CA GLY A 58 -32.98 -58.00 -33.40
C GLY A 58 -32.40 -57.18 -34.56
N ALA A 59 -33.28 -56.49 -35.27
CA ALA A 59 -32.97 -55.53 -36.32
C ALA A 59 -32.48 -54.19 -35.74
N PHE A 60 -31.37 -54.26 -34.99
CA PHE A 60 -30.69 -53.11 -34.39
C PHE A 60 -29.25 -53.00 -34.88
N CYS A 61 -28.75 -51.78 -35.07
CA CYS A 61 -27.33 -51.55 -35.34
C CYS A 61 -26.47 -51.94 -34.12
N LYS A 62 -25.14 -51.99 -34.29
CA LYS A 62 -24.18 -52.36 -33.23
C LYS A 62 -24.36 -51.54 -31.94
N ILE A 63 -24.66 -50.25 -32.06
CA ILE A 63 -24.87 -49.33 -30.93
C ILE A 63 -26.17 -49.66 -30.20
N CYS A 64 -27.30 -49.74 -30.92
CA CYS A 64 -28.60 -50.04 -30.32
C CYS A 64 -28.65 -51.43 -29.68
N THR A 65 -28.00 -52.45 -30.27
CA THR A 65 -27.84 -53.77 -29.65
C THR A 65 -27.06 -53.67 -28.33
N LYS A 66 -25.99 -52.88 -28.28
CA LYS A 66 -25.21 -52.66 -27.06
C LYS A 66 -26.04 -51.97 -25.97
N ASN A 67 -26.81 -50.94 -26.34
CA ASN A 67 -27.68 -50.21 -25.41
C ASN A 67 -28.78 -51.09 -24.83
N LYS A 68 -29.48 -51.87 -25.67
CA LYS A 68 -30.49 -52.83 -25.20
C LYS A 68 -29.89 -53.89 -24.27
N ARG A 69 -28.66 -54.35 -24.55
CA ARG A 69 -27.95 -55.25 -23.64
C ARG A 69 -27.69 -54.59 -22.29
N TYR A 70 -27.22 -53.35 -22.26
CA TYR A 70 -27.03 -52.62 -21.01
C TYR A 70 -28.34 -52.45 -20.24
N GLU A 71 -29.43 -52.12 -20.92
CA GLU A 71 -30.73 -51.98 -20.28
C GLU A 71 -31.20 -53.31 -19.69
N LYS A 72 -31.05 -54.41 -20.42
CA LYS A 72 -31.36 -55.76 -19.90
C LYS A 72 -30.51 -56.09 -18.67
N VAL A 73 -29.20 -55.78 -18.70
CA VAL A 73 -28.32 -55.97 -17.55
C VAL A 73 -28.79 -55.14 -16.36
N LYS A 74 -29.08 -53.85 -16.57
CA LYS A 74 -29.61 -52.94 -15.54
C LYS A 74 -30.89 -53.48 -14.91
N GLN A 75 -31.87 -53.89 -15.72
CA GLN A 75 -33.12 -54.49 -15.24
C GLN A 75 -32.88 -55.79 -14.47
N THR A 76 -31.98 -56.66 -14.94
CA THR A 76 -31.64 -57.88 -14.18
C THR A 76 -30.92 -57.59 -12.87
N CYS A 77 -30.09 -56.54 -12.80
CA CYS A 77 -29.42 -56.13 -11.58
C CYS A 77 -30.41 -55.51 -10.59
N ILE A 78 -31.35 -54.68 -11.07
CA ILE A 78 -32.45 -54.15 -10.25
C ILE A 78 -33.27 -55.30 -9.68
N LYS A 79 -33.65 -56.28 -10.51
CA LYS A 79 -34.44 -57.44 -10.05
C LYS A 79 -33.71 -58.31 -9.03
N ARG A 80 -32.39 -58.48 -9.16
CA ARG A 80 -31.61 -59.39 -8.29
C ARG A 80 -31.05 -58.71 -7.04
N TYR A 81 -30.70 -57.43 -7.13
CA TYR A 81 -29.94 -56.71 -6.10
C TYR A 81 -30.59 -55.40 -5.66
N GLY A 82 -31.73 -55.01 -6.24
CA GLY A 82 -32.42 -53.74 -5.95
C GLY A 82 -31.71 -52.49 -6.48
N VAL A 83 -30.61 -52.65 -7.22
CA VAL A 83 -29.74 -51.56 -7.68
C VAL A 83 -29.34 -51.76 -9.14
N GLU A 84 -29.02 -50.68 -9.85
CA GLU A 84 -28.69 -50.72 -11.28
C GLU A 84 -27.37 -51.43 -11.58
N ASN A 85 -26.44 -51.37 -10.62
CA ASN A 85 -25.14 -52.02 -10.70
C ASN A 85 -24.92 -52.87 -9.44
N PRO A 86 -24.57 -54.18 -9.55
CA PRO A 86 -24.34 -55.04 -8.40
C PRO A 86 -23.33 -54.47 -7.38
N GLN A 87 -22.33 -53.71 -7.86
CA GLN A 87 -21.35 -53.05 -6.99
C GLN A 87 -21.92 -51.91 -6.14
N GLN A 88 -23.17 -51.47 -6.36
CA GLN A 88 -23.87 -50.52 -5.49
C GLN A 88 -24.50 -51.24 -4.29
N SER A 89 -24.82 -52.53 -4.41
CA SER A 89 -25.42 -53.31 -3.34
C SER A 89 -24.41 -53.53 -2.21
N GLN A 90 -24.84 -53.23 -0.99
CA GLN A 90 -24.00 -53.38 0.20
C GLN A 90 -23.63 -54.86 0.43
N GLU A 91 -24.56 -55.79 0.17
CA GLU A 91 -24.33 -57.23 0.28
C GLU A 91 -23.19 -57.71 -0.63
N VAL A 92 -23.16 -57.24 -1.89
CA VAL A 92 -22.12 -57.60 -2.86
C VAL A 92 -20.77 -57.02 -2.44
N LYS A 93 -20.74 -55.79 -1.90
CA LYS A 93 -19.51 -55.17 -1.37
C LYS A 93 -18.97 -55.96 -0.19
N ASP A 94 -19.82 -56.36 0.74
CA ASP A 94 -19.39 -57.05 1.95
C ASP A 94 -18.93 -58.48 1.65
N LYS A 95 -19.60 -59.20 0.76
CA LYS A 95 -19.10 -60.48 0.22
C LYS A 95 -17.72 -60.32 -0.45
N SER A 96 -17.54 -59.28 -1.25
CA SER A 96 -16.26 -59.03 -1.93
C SER A 96 -15.13 -58.73 -0.94
N LYS A 97 -15.41 -57.94 0.11
CA LYS A 97 -14.45 -57.67 1.18
C LYS A 97 -14.10 -58.93 1.95
N GLN A 98 -15.10 -59.72 2.32
CA GLN A 98 -14.91 -60.98 3.05
C GLN A 98 -14.00 -61.94 2.29
N THR A 99 -14.25 -62.12 0.98
CA THR A 99 -13.37 -62.94 0.12
C THR A 99 -11.94 -62.38 0.03
N CYS A 100 -11.76 -61.05 0.04
CA CYS A 100 -10.43 -60.46 0.06
C CYS A 100 -9.72 -60.67 1.40
N ILE A 101 -10.45 -60.59 2.52
CA ILE A 101 -9.91 -60.88 3.86
C ILE A 101 -9.47 -62.34 3.96
N GLU A 102 -10.31 -63.26 3.50
CA GLU A 102 -10.01 -64.70 3.49
C GLU A 102 -8.77 -65.04 2.66
N LYS A 103 -8.58 -64.38 1.50
CA LYS A 103 -7.47 -64.68 0.59
C LYS A 103 -6.19 -63.92 0.88
N TYR A 104 -6.29 -62.69 1.38
CA TYR A 104 -5.16 -61.75 1.45
C TYR A 104 -4.98 -61.11 2.83
N GLY A 105 -5.82 -61.45 3.82
CA GLY A 105 -5.78 -60.87 5.17
C GLY A 105 -6.25 -59.41 5.25
N VAL A 106 -6.67 -58.82 4.13
CA VAL A 106 -7.04 -57.40 4.01
C VAL A 106 -8.37 -57.24 3.26
N PRO A 107 -9.18 -56.21 3.58
CA PRO A 107 -10.49 -56.00 2.95
C PRO A 107 -10.44 -55.67 1.46
N TYR A 108 -9.28 -55.28 0.93
CA TYR A 108 -9.08 -55.04 -0.50
C TYR A 108 -7.73 -55.59 -0.95
N SER A 109 -7.71 -56.33 -2.06
CA SER A 109 -6.50 -57.00 -2.58
C SER A 109 -5.29 -56.08 -2.71
N PHE A 110 -5.48 -54.84 -3.18
CA PHE A 110 -4.40 -53.87 -3.38
C PHE A 110 -3.83 -53.28 -2.08
N GLN A 111 -4.40 -53.61 -0.91
CA GLN A 111 -3.80 -53.28 0.40
C GLN A 111 -2.74 -54.29 0.82
N SER A 112 -2.81 -55.52 0.30
CA SER A 112 -1.82 -56.56 0.59
C SER A 112 -0.48 -56.19 -0.03
N GLN A 113 0.58 -56.27 0.77
CA GLN A 113 1.93 -55.98 0.33
C GLN A 113 2.39 -56.95 -0.75
N GLU A 114 2.02 -58.23 -0.64
CA GLU A 114 2.31 -59.27 -1.64
C GLU A 114 1.76 -58.91 -3.03
N VAL A 115 0.52 -58.41 -3.09
CA VAL A 115 -0.11 -58.00 -4.36
C VAL A 115 0.59 -56.77 -4.94
N LYS A 116 0.99 -55.81 -4.10
CA LYS A 116 1.74 -54.63 -4.54
C LYS A 116 3.11 -55.00 -5.09
N ASP A 117 3.85 -55.87 -4.39
CA ASP A 117 5.20 -56.27 -4.79
C ASP A 117 5.17 -57.07 -6.09
N LYS A 118 4.21 -57.99 -6.23
CA LYS A 118 4.00 -58.73 -7.48
C LYS A 118 3.64 -57.81 -8.65
N SER A 119 2.82 -56.78 -8.40
CA SER A 119 2.48 -55.77 -9.40
C SER A 119 3.70 -54.94 -9.81
N LYS A 120 4.53 -54.52 -8.84
CA LYS A 120 5.77 -53.78 -9.10
C LYS A 120 6.75 -54.61 -9.90
N GLN A 121 6.99 -55.85 -9.48
CA GLN A 121 7.88 -56.79 -10.15
C GLN A 121 7.47 -57.02 -11.60
N THR A 122 6.17 -57.23 -11.85
CA THR A 122 5.64 -57.38 -13.22
C THR A 122 5.86 -56.12 -14.07
N CYS A 123 5.77 -54.92 -13.47
CA CYS A 123 6.02 -53.67 -14.19
C CYS A 123 7.52 -53.49 -14.50
N ILE A 124 8.40 -53.85 -13.57
CA ILE A 124 9.85 -53.82 -13.78
C ILE A 124 10.23 -54.78 -14.90
N GLU A 125 9.73 -56.02 -14.88
CA GLU A 125 10.02 -57.03 -15.89
C GLU A 125 9.56 -56.63 -17.29
N LYS A 126 8.38 -55.99 -17.42
CA LYS A 126 7.81 -55.62 -18.72
C LYS A 126 8.25 -54.27 -19.25
N TYR A 127 8.50 -53.31 -18.36
CA TYR A 127 8.67 -51.89 -18.73
C TYR A 127 9.93 -51.25 -18.12
N GLY A 128 10.72 -51.98 -17.35
CA GLY A 128 11.94 -51.49 -16.71
C GLY A 128 11.71 -50.47 -15.58
N VAL A 129 10.46 -50.26 -15.16
CA VAL A 129 10.06 -49.25 -14.17
C VAL A 129 9.06 -49.83 -13.18
N GLU A 130 9.02 -49.32 -11.94
CA GLU A 130 8.10 -49.81 -10.90
C GLU A 130 6.62 -49.63 -11.24
N ASN A 131 6.32 -48.66 -12.10
CA ASN A 131 4.95 -48.37 -12.54
C ASN A 131 4.94 -48.10 -14.04
N ALA A 132 4.07 -48.79 -14.78
CA ALA A 132 3.93 -48.64 -16.24
C ALA A 132 3.79 -47.18 -16.71
N SER A 133 3.18 -46.30 -15.93
CA SER A 133 3.03 -44.87 -16.28
C SER A 133 4.34 -44.07 -16.23
N GLN A 134 5.39 -44.60 -15.61
CA GLN A 134 6.72 -43.98 -15.56
C GLN A 134 7.52 -44.22 -16.84
N SER A 135 7.19 -45.26 -17.60
CA SER A 135 7.95 -45.65 -18.80
C SER A 135 7.82 -44.57 -19.88
N GLN A 136 8.91 -44.33 -20.60
CA GLN A 136 8.93 -43.30 -21.63
C GLN A 136 7.98 -43.64 -22.78
N GLU A 137 7.91 -44.91 -23.17
CA GLU A 137 6.97 -45.41 -24.18
C GLU A 137 5.51 -45.08 -23.82
N PHE A 138 5.11 -45.24 -22.55
CA PHE A 138 3.76 -44.88 -22.12
C PHE A 138 3.53 -43.37 -22.20
N LYS A 139 4.51 -42.56 -21.76
CA LYS A 139 4.42 -41.09 -21.82
C LYS A 139 4.29 -40.59 -23.26
N ASP A 140 5.06 -41.14 -24.18
CA ASP A 140 5.04 -40.74 -25.59
C ASP A 140 3.71 -41.14 -26.26
N LYS A 141 3.23 -42.38 -26.00
CA LYS A 141 1.93 -42.83 -26.49
C LYS A 141 0.77 -42.01 -25.91
N PHE A 142 0.86 -41.61 -24.64
CA PHE A 142 -0.11 -40.74 -24.01
C PHE A 142 -0.11 -39.35 -24.66
N LYS A 143 1.07 -38.73 -24.85
CA LYS A 143 1.22 -37.45 -25.53
C LYS A 143 0.65 -37.48 -26.94
N GLN A 144 1.01 -38.50 -27.72
CA GLN A 144 0.49 -38.67 -29.08
C GLN A 144 -1.03 -38.79 -29.10
N THR A 145 -1.60 -39.61 -28.22
CA THR A 145 -3.06 -39.76 -28.12
C THR A 145 -3.75 -38.44 -27.75
N CYS A 146 -3.11 -37.60 -26.93
CA CYS A 146 -3.66 -36.30 -26.54
C CYS A 146 -3.55 -35.27 -27.68
N LEU A 147 -2.43 -35.29 -28.43
CA LEU A 147 -2.26 -34.47 -29.63
C LEU A 147 -3.30 -34.84 -30.69
N ASP A 148 -3.49 -36.13 -30.97
CA ASP A 148 -4.44 -36.60 -31.99
C ASP A 148 -5.90 -36.24 -31.65
N ARG A 149 -6.26 -36.24 -30.36
CA ARG A 149 -7.65 -36.01 -29.91
C ARG A 149 -7.97 -34.56 -29.55
N TYR A 150 -7.00 -33.83 -29.03
CA TYR A 150 -7.22 -32.51 -28.41
C TYR A 150 -6.28 -31.43 -28.94
N GLY A 151 -5.34 -31.77 -29.82
CA GLY A 151 -4.34 -30.83 -30.36
C GLY A 151 -3.30 -30.35 -29.35
N VAL A 152 -3.26 -30.95 -28.15
CA VAL A 152 -2.38 -30.55 -27.05
C VAL A 152 -1.78 -31.78 -26.35
N GLU A 153 -0.60 -31.63 -25.75
CA GLU A 153 0.11 -32.76 -25.11
C GLU A 153 -0.59 -33.28 -23.84
N ASN A 154 -1.40 -32.44 -23.20
CA ASN A 154 -2.18 -32.80 -22.02
C ASN A 154 -3.64 -32.36 -22.20
N PRO A 155 -4.64 -33.22 -21.94
CA PRO A 155 -6.05 -32.85 -22.11
C PRO A 155 -6.44 -31.60 -21.34
N LEU A 156 -5.83 -31.35 -20.17
CA LEU A 156 -6.09 -30.15 -19.37
C LEU A 156 -5.45 -28.88 -19.93
N GLN A 157 -4.68 -28.92 -21.02
CA GLN A 157 -4.27 -27.72 -21.76
C GLN A 157 -5.34 -27.25 -22.74
N SER A 158 -6.23 -28.15 -23.19
CA SER A 158 -7.33 -27.81 -24.08
C SER A 158 -8.39 -26.99 -23.35
N GLN A 159 -8.73 -25.84 -23.92
CA GLN A 159 -9.76 -24.96 -23.38
C GLN A 159 -11.13 -25.66 -23.33
N GLU A 160 -11.47 -26.42 -24.37
CA GLU A 160 -12.73 -27.19 -24.43
C GLU A 160 -12.86 -28.18 -23.26
N VAL A 161 -11.77 -28.89 -22.94
CA VAL A 161 -11.76 -29.85 -21.82
C VAL A 161 -11.90 -29.13 -20.47
N ARG A 162 -11.27 -27.97 -20.30
CA ARG A 162 -11.40 -27.14 -19.09
C ARG A 162 -12.83 -26.63 -18.92
N GLU A 163 -13.44 -26.13 -19.98
CA GLU A 163 -14.81 -25.60 -19.97
C GLU A 163 -15.83 -26.70 -19.67
N LYS A 164 -15.72 -27.86 -20.32
CA LYS A 164 -16.57 -29.03 -20.01
C LYS A 164 -16.42 -29.48 -18.55
N SER A 165 -15.20 -29.47 -18.01
CA SER A 165 -14.96 -29.78 -16.59
C SER A 165 -15.59 -28.75 -15.65
N LYS A 166 -15.48 -27.45 -15.97
CA LYS A 166 -16.13 -26.38 -15.20
C LYS A 166 -17.64 -26.51 -15.23
N GLN A 167 -18.22 -26.70 -16.42
CA GLN A 167 -19.65 -26.85 -16.62
C GLN A 167 -20.20 -28.05 -15.82
N THR A 168 -19.49 -29.19 -15.86
CA THR A 168 -19.86 -30.37 -15.06
C THR A 168 -19.81 -30.08 -13.55
N CYS A 169 -18.85 -29.27 -13.08
CA CYS A 169 -18.76 -28.87 -11.67
C CYS A 169 -19.91 -27.92 -11.27
N ILE A 170 -20.28 -26.99 -12.15
CA ILE A 170 -21.41 -26.08 -11.93
C ILE A 170 -22.72 -26.88 -11.84
N GLU A 171 -22.96 -27.79 -12.80
CA GLU A 171 -24.17 -28.63 -12.83
C GLU A 171 -24.31 -29.52 -11.59
N ARG A 172 -23.20 -30.07 -11.08
CA ARG A 172 -23.23 -31.02 -9.95
C ARG A 172 -23.12 -30.36 -8.58
N TYR A 173 -22.43 -29.23 -8.48
CA TYR A 173 -22.03 -28.63 -7.20
C TYR A 173 -22.30 -27.13 -7.09
N GLY A 174 -22.84 -26.49 -8.13
CA GLY A 174 -23.14 -25.05 -8.16
C GLY A 174 -21.90 -24.14 -8.16
N VAL A 175 -20.70 -24.70 -8.37
CA VAL A 175 -19.42 -23.98 -8.31
C VAL A 175 -18.51 -24.38 -9.46
N GLU A 176 -17.62 -23.49 -9.91
CA GLU A 176 -16.69 -23.78 -11.01
C GLU A 176 -15.69 -24.89 -10.70
N HIS A 177 -15.35 -25.05 -9.42
CA HIS A 177 -14.43 -26.08 -8.95
C HIS A 177 -14.97 -26.77 -7.72
N ASN A 178 -14.99 -28.11 -7.72
CA ASN A 178 -15.59 -28.92 -6.67
C ASN A 178 -15.10 -28.57 -5.24
N SER A 179 -13.84 -28.14 -5.07
CA SER A 179 -13.28 -27.77 -3.78
C SER A 179 -13.84 -26.46 -3.21
N GLN A 180 -14.52 -25.65 -4.02
CA GLN A 180 -15.19 -24.43 -3.59
C GLN A 180 -16.53 -24.72 -2.91
N SER A 181 -17.17 -25.86 -3.23
CA SER A 181 -18.45 -26.27 -2.66
C SER A 181 -18.33 -26.40 -1.14
N VAL A 182 -19.25 -25.75 -0.43
CA VAL A 182 -19.30 -25.74 1.05
C VAL A 182 -19.43 -27.16 1.58
N ASP A 183 -20.24 -28.00 0.95
CA ASP A 183 -20.43 -29.40 1.37
C ASP A 183 -19.16 -30.23 1.21
N ILE A 184 -18.41 -30.03 0.13
CA ILE A 184 -17.14 -30.71 -0.09
C ILE A 184 -16.08 -30.23 0.90
N LYS A 185 -16.02 -28.93 1.19
CA LYS A 185 -15.13 -28.38 2.24
C LYS A 185 -15.46 -28.98 3.60
N ARG A 186 -16.74 -29.00 3.99
CA ARG A 186 -17.19 -29.58 5.25
C ARG A 186 -16.84 -31.07 5.35
N LYS A 187 -17.12 -31.86 4.30
CA LYS A 187 -16.76 -33.29 4.25
C LYS A 187 -15.26 -33.52 4.38
N LYS A 188 -14.42 -32.68 3.76
CA LYS A 188 -12.97 -32.75 3.91
C LYS A 188 -12.55 -32.46 5.35
N GLU A 189 -13.08 -31.40 5.95
CA GLU A 189 -12.80 -31.04 7.35
C GLU A 189 -13.22 -32.15 8.32
N THR A 190 -14.45 -32.67 8.20
CA THR A 190 -14.94 -33.77 9.05
C THR A 190 -14.08 -35.02 8.92
N THR A 191 -13.65 -35.35 7.70
CA THR A 191 -12.78 -36.51 7.45
C THR A 191 -11.39 -36.30 8.05
N CYS A 192 -10.82 -35.10 7.90
CA CYS A 192 -9.51 -34.78 8.47
C CYS A 192 -9.56 -34.74 10.00
N MET A 193 -10.62 -34.19 10.59
CA MET A 193 -10.85 -34.22 12.04
C MET A 193 -10.99 -35.66 12.55
N LYS A 194 -11.74 -36.53 11.84
CA LYS A 194 -11.89 -37.94 12.21
C LYS A 194 -10.57 -38.71 12.18
N ASN A 195 -9.75 -38.50 11.14
CA ASN A 195 -8.54 -39.29 10.93
C ASN A 195 -7.31 -38.72 11.64
N TYR A 196 -7.23 -37.40 11.81
CA TYR A 196 -6.01 -36.71 12.26
C TYR A 196 -6.25 -35.71 13.40
N GLY A 197 -7.49 -35.52 13.86
CA GLY A 197 -7.82 -34.56 14.93
C GLY A 197 -7.69 -33.08 14.56
N VAL A 198 -7.36 -32.77 13.30
CA VAL A 198 -7.12 -31.41 12.79
C VAL A 198 -7.89 -31.14 11.50
N LYS A 199 -8.21 -29.86 11.23
CA LYS A 199 -8.96 -29.47 10.02
C LYS A 199 -8.15 -29.62 8.74
N ASN A 200 -6.82 -29.55 8.83
CA ASN A 200 -5.91 -29.79 7.71
C ASN A 200 -4.87 -30.86 8.13
N PRO A 201 -4.70 -31.96 7.38
CA PRO A 201 -3.74 -33.02 7.73
C PRO A 201 -2.32 -32.50 7.98
N SER A 202 -1.89 -31.45 7.29
CA SER A 202 -0.56 -30.85 7.46
C SER A 202 -0.35 -30.15 8.80
N GLN A 203 -1.42 -29.92 9.58
CA GLN A 203 -1.33 -29.38 10.94
C GLN A 203 -1.05 -30.47 11.97
N SER A 204 -1.37 -31.73 11.66
CA SER A 204 -1.09 -32.87 12.55
C SER A 204 0.42 -33.03 12.71
N GLN A 205 0.86 -33.22 13.96
CA GLN A 205 2.28 -33.40 14.26
C GLN A 205 2.83 -34.67 13.60
N GLU A 206 2.03 -35.74 13.52
CA GLU A 206 2.40 -36.99 12.86
C GLU A 206 2.73 -36.75 11.38
N ILE A 207 1.85 -36.06 10.65
CA ILE A 207 2.04 -35.76 9.22
C ILE A 207 3.22 -34.79 9.01
N LYS A 208 3.44 -33.85 9.93
CA LYS A 208 4.62 -32.97 9.89
C LYS A 208 5.91 -33.78 10.03
N ASN A 209 5.97 -34.69 11.00
CA ASN A 209 7.14 -35.52 11.24
C ASN A 209 7.41 -36.45 10.03
N GLN A 210 6.38 -37.07 9.45
CA GLN A 210 6.52 -37.90 8.23
C GLN A 210 7.07 -37.10 7.04
N LYS A 211 6.65 -35.84 6.87
CA LYS A 211 7.18 -34.96 5.82
C LYS A 211 8.65 -34.61 6.04
N ILE A 212 9.03 -34.33 7.29
CA ILE A 212 10.42 -34.07 7.67
C ILE A 212 11.29 -35.30 7.41
N GLU A 213 10.86 -36.48 7.86
CA GLU A 213 11.55 -37.75 7.65
C GLU A 213 11.74 -38.05 6.16
N THR A 214 10.69 -37.88 5.35
CA THR A 214 10.77 -38.06 3.90
C THR A 214 11.75 -37.08 3.26
N SER A 215 11.77 -35.82 3.72
CA SER A 215 12.72 -34.82 3.22
C SER A 215 14.15 -35.10 3.64
N LEU A 216 14.37 -35.59 4.86
CA LEU A 216 15.69 -36.02 5.35
C LEU A 216 16.21 -37.20 4.52
N ASN A 217 15.38 -38.20 4.26
CA ASN A 217 15.74 -39.37 3.45
C ASN A 217 16.09 -39.01 2.00
N ASN A 218 15.34 -38.08 1.39
CA ASN A 218 15.51 -37.74 -0.02
C ASN A 218 16.52 -36.62 -0.27
N ASN A 219 16.63 -35.65 0.65
CA ASN A 219 17.37 -34.39 0.43
C ASN A 219 18.39 -34.08 1.54
N GLY A 220 18.48 -34.89 2.61
CA GLY A 220 19.38 -34.67 3.75
C GLY A 220 19.04 -33.48 4.65
N VAL A 221 17.90 -32.82 4.43
CA VAL A 221 17.45 -31.62 5.17
C VAL A 221 15.97 -31.72 5.54
N GLU A 222 15.57 -31.05 6.62
CA GLU A 222 14.16 -31.09 7.08
C GLU A 222 13.18 -30.51 6.07
N TYR A 223 13.61 -29.48 5.32
CA TYR A 223 12.80 -28.83 4.30
C TYR A 223 13.52 -28.81 2.96
N PRO A 224 12.89 -29.23 1.84
CA PRO A 224 13.57 -29.36 0.55
C PRO A 224 14.33 -28.11 0.10
N MET A 225 13.78 -26.92 0.34
CA MET A 225 14.40 -25.64 -0.04
C MET A 225 15.65 -25.27 0.78
N GLN A 226 15.98 -25.99 1.86
CA GLN A 226 17.26 -25.82 2.57
C GLN A 226 18.40 -26.49 1.80
N SER A 227 18.13 -27.55 1.04
CA SER A 227 19.12 -28.22 0.20
C SER A 227 19.59 -27.25 -0.90
N GLN A 228 20.89 -27.16 -1.08
CA GLN A 228 21.49 -26.35 -2.14
C GLN A 228 21.12 -26.91 -3.52
N GLU A 229 21.15 -28.23 -3.68
CA GLU A 229 20.80 -28.91 -4.93
C GLU A 229 19.36 -28.60 -5.37
N VAL A 230 18.40 -28.63 -4.45
CA VAL A 230 16.99 -28.30 -4.74
C VAL A 230 16.84 -26.82 -5.12
N ARG A 231 17.58 -25.93 -4.46
CA ARG A 231 17.59 -24.50 -4.80
C ARG A 231 18.17 -24.25 -6.20
N GLU A 232 19.26 -24.91 -6.54
CA GLU A 232 19.90 -24.79 -7.86
C GLU A 232 19.01 -25.34 -8.97
N LYS A 233 18.39 -26.52 -8.77
CA LYS A 233 17.41 -27.07 -9.73
C LYS A 233 16.22 -26.14 -9.94
N SER A 234 15.71 -25.53 -8.86
CA SER A 234 14.62 -24.54 -8.93
C SER A 234 15.04 -23.30 -9.72
N LYS A 235 16.23 -22.75 -9.47
CA LYS A 235 16.80 -21.61 -10.21
C LYS A 235 16.98 -21.95 -11.70
N GLN A 236 17.57 -23.11 -12.01
CA GLN A 236 17.78 -23.56 -13.38
C GLN A 236 16.46 -23.67 -14.15
N THR A 237 15.44 -24.25 -13.53
CA THR A 237 14.09 -24.34 -14.11
C THR A 237 13.49 -22.95 -14.34
N CYS A 238 13.73 -21.99 -13.44
CA CYS A 238 13.25 -20.62 -13.61
C CYS A 238 14.00 -19.88 -14.72
N LEU A 239 15.31 -20.11 -14.86
CA LEU A 239 16.12 -19.58 -15.95
C LEU A 239 15.66 -20.13 -17.32
N GLU A 240 15.39 -21.43 -17.41
CA GLU A 240 14.89 -22.07 -18.63
C GLU A 240 13.50 -21.55 -19.05
N ASN A 241 12.60 -21.36 -18.09
CA ASN A 241 11.22 -20.95 -18.39
C ASN A 241 11.02 -19.43 -18.49
N TYR A 242 11.80 -18.63 -17.76
CA TYR A 242 11.57 -17.19 -17.60
C TYR A 242 12.80 -16.32 -17.82
N GLY A 243 13.98 -16.90 -18.06
CA GLY A 243 15.25 -16.16 -18.25
C GLY A 243 15.79 -15.49 -16.98
N VAL A 244 15.19 -15.74 -15.80
CA VAL A 244 15.55 -15.14 -14.51
C VAL A 244 15.58 -16.19 -13.40
N GLU A 245 16.36 -15.97 -12.35
CA GLU A 245 16.49 -16.93 -11.24
C GLU A 245 15.19 -17.12 -10.46
N TYR A 246 14.32 -16.09 -10.45
CA TYR A 246 13.06 -16.11 -9.73
C TYR A 246 11.93 -15.57 -10.62
N PRO A 247 10.77 -16.23 -10.70
CA PRO A 247 9.67 -15.79 -11.56
C PRO A 247 9.23 -14.34 -11.28
N THR A 248 9.33 -13.89 -10.03
CA THR A 248 8.98 -12.52 -9.63
C THR A 248 9.96 -11.46 -10.13
N GLN A 249 11.10 -11.82 -10.73
CA GLN A 249 12.01 -10.91 -11.42
C GLN A 249 11.61 -10.70 -12.89
N SER A 250 10.86 -11.65 -13.47
CA SER A 250 10.40 -11.54 -14.85
C SER A 250 9.37 -10.42 -14.97
N GLN A 251 9.58 -9.53 -15.93
CA GLN A 251 8.69 -8.42 -16.21
C GLN A 251 7.29 -8.93 -16.62
N GLU A 252 7.22 -9.97 -17.46
CA GLU A 252 5.97 -10.60 -17.88
C GLU A 252 5.14 -11.08 -16.69
N VAL A 253 5.79 -11.75 -15.72
CA VAL A 253 5.12 -12.26 -14.50
C VAL A 253 4.61 -11.11 -13.63
N ARG A 254 5.37 -10.02 -13.51
CA ARG A 254 4.96 -8.81 -12.77
C ARG A 254 3.77 -8.12 -13.40
N GLU A 255 3.81 -7.93 -14.72
CA GLU A 255 2.74 -7.29 -15.48
C GLU A 255 1.46 -8.12 -15.44
N LYS A 256 1.55 -9.44 -15.60
CA LYS A 256 0.40 -10.34 -15.47
C LYS A 256 -0.21 -10.33 -14.06
N SER A 257 0.64 -10.26 -13.03
CA SER A 257 0.20 -10.14 -11.64
C SER A 257 -0.50 -8.81 -11.37
N LYS A 258 0.05 -7.70 -11.91
CA LYS A 258 -0.55 -6.36 -11.85
C LYS A 258 -1.89 -6.32 -12.57
N GLN A 259 -1.97 -6.85 -13.80
CA GLN A 259 -3.21 -6.91 -14.57
C GLN A 259 -4.27 -7.73 -13.84
N THR A 260 -3.92 -8.89 -13.28
CA THR A 260 -4.85 -9.70 -12.50
C THR A 260 -5.37 -8.96 -11.27
N CYS A 261 -4.54 -8.14 -10.61
CA CYS A 261 -4.97 -7.32 -9.48
C CYS A 261 -5.89 -6.16 -9.94
N LEU A 262 -5.59 -5.54 -11.08
CA LEU A 262 -6.45 -4.51 -11.68
C LEU A 262 -7.83 -5.09 -12.05
N ASP A 263 -7.86 -6.23 -12.74
CA ASP A 263 -9.11 -6.86 -13.18
C ASP A 263 -10.00 -7.27 -12.01
N LYS A 264 -9.41 -7.72 -10.90
CA LYS A 264 -10.15 -8.21 -9.72
C LYS A 264 -10.47 -7.14 -8.69
N TYR A 265 -9.58 -6.16 -8.50
CA TYR A 265 -9.63 -5.24 -7.36
C TYR A 265 -9.51 -3.77 -7.75
N GLY A 266 -9.31 -3.45 -9.04
CA GLY A 266 -9.15 -2.08 -9.53
C GLY A 266 -7.87 -1.38 -9.09
N VAL A 267 -6.92 -2.09 -8.47
CA VAL A 267 -5.65 -1.55 -7.95
C VAL A 267 -4.48 -2.42 -8.39
N GLU A 268 -3.28 -1.83 -8.46
CA GLU A 268 -2.08 -2.55 -8.94
C GLU A 268 -1.64 -3.66 -7.98
N HIS A 269 -1.89 -3.47 -6.69
CA HIS A 269 -1.55 -4.41 -5.64
C HIS A 269 -2.69 -4.53 -4.64
N ILE A 270 -3.00 -5.75 -4.21
CA ILE A 270 -4.04 -6.00 -3.20
C ILE A 270 -3.79 -5.24 -1.90
N SER A 271 -2.52 -4.93 -1.56
CA SER A 271 -2.18 -4.15 -0.36
C SER A 271 -2.67 -2.70 -0.40
N GLN A 272 -3.10 -2.21 -1.56
CA GLN A 272 -3.66 -0.87 -1.71
C GLN A 272 -5.14 -0.83 -1.33
N THR A 273 -5.85 -1.97 -1.38
CA THR A 273 -7.28 -2.04 -1.03
C THR A 273 -7.49 -1.75 0.44
N GLN A 274 -8.62 -1.12 0.76
CA GLN A 274 -8.96 -0.81 2.15
C GLN A 274 -9.21 -2.08 2.96
N GLU A 275 -9.89 -3.07 2.39
CA GLU A 275 -10.13 -4.37 3.03
C GLU A 275 -8.82 -5.05 3.48
N PHE A 276 -7.78 -5.02 2.64
CA PHE A 276 -6.49 -5.60 3.02
C PHE A 276 -5.82 -4.82 4.15
N LYS A 277 -5.87 -3.48 4.10
CA LYS A 277 -5.33 -2.61 5.16
C LYS A 277 -6.05 -2.86 6.50
N ASP A 278 -7.37 -2.97 6.47
CA ASP A 278 -8.19 -3.23 7.66
C ASP A 278 -7.93 -4.64 8.21
N MET A 279 -7.80 -5.65 7.34
CA MET A 279 -7.42 -7.00 7.75
C MET A 279 -6.05 -7.04 8.43
N VAL A 280 -5.05 -6.35 7.88
CA VAL A 280 -3.71 -6.26 8.49
C VAL A 280 -3.78 -5.54 9.84
N LYS A 281 -4.50 -4.41 9.90
CA LYS A 281 -4.73 -3.66 11.14
C LYS A 281 -5.40 -4.52 12.21
N GLN A 282 -6.45 -5.24 11.87
CA GLN A 282 -7.16 -6.14 12.78
C GLN A 282 -6.24 -7.26 13.27
N THR A 283 -5.46 -7.87 12.36
CA THR A 283 -4.49 -8.91 12.74
C THR A 283 -3.43 -8.38 13.71
N CYS A 284 -2.98 -7.14 13.53
CA CYS A 284 -2.05 -6.49 14.46
C CYS A 284 -2.70 -6.21 15.83
N ILE A 285 -3.96 -5.76 15.84
CA ILE A 285 -4.73 -5.54 17.07
C ILE A 285 -4.93 -6.87 17.82
N ASP A 286 -5.36 -7.92 17.15
CA ASP A 286 -5.64 -9.22 17.76
C ASP A 286 -4.38 -9.86 18.37
N LYS A 287 -3.21 -9.66 17.74
CA LYS A 287 -1.94 -10.24 18.20
C LYS A 287 -1.18 -9.38 19.19
N TYR A 288 -1.21 -8.05 19.03
CA TYR A 288 -0.30 -7.13 19.73
C TYR A 288 -1.02 -6.00 20.46
N GLY A 289 -2.35 -5.90 20.36
CA GLY A 289 -3.15 -4.84 20.97
C GLY A 289 -2.96 -3.45 20.35
N VAL A 290 -2.25 -3.35 19.21
CA VAL A 290 -1.91 -2.10 18.53
C VAL A 290 -2.19 -2.19 17.04
N GLU A 291 -2.46 -1.04 16.40
CA GLU A 291 -2.81 -0.99 14.97
C GLU A 291 -1.64 -1.38 14.06
N HIS A 292 -0.41 -1.17 14.52
CA HIS A 292 0.79 -1.48 13.77
C HIS A 292 1.89 -1.99 14.71
N ILE A 293 2.64 -3.01 14.28
CA ILE A 293 3.69 -3.63 15.11
C ILE A 293 4.75 -2.63 15.57
N SER A 294 5.01 -1.58 14.79
CA SER A 294 5.98 -0.53 15.13
C SER A 294 5.58 0.33 16.33
N GLN A 295 4.33 0.26 16.77
CA GLN A 295 3.84 0.95 17.95
C GLN A 295 4.24 0.22 19.24
N THR A 296 4.49 -1.10 19.15
CA THR A 296 4.89 -1.92 20.30
C THR A 296 6.24 -1.47 20.85
N GLN A 297 6.39 -1.57 22.17
CA GLN A 297 7.64 -1.21 22.84
C GLN A 297 8.78 -2.16 22.45
N GLU A 298 8.47 -3.45 22.31
CA GLU A 298 9.42 -4.46 21.86
C GLU A 298 10.03 -4.11 20.49
N PHE A 299 9.22 -3.70 19.53
CA PHE A 299 9.72 -3.28 18.22
C PHE A 299 10.60 -2.03 18.33
N LYS A 300 10.17 -1.03 19.10
CA LYS A 300 10.94 0.22 19.30
C LYS A 300 12.31 -0.05 19.91
N ASP A 301 12.39 -0.96 20.88
CA ASP A 301 13.65 -1.28 21.55
C ASP A 301 14.56 -2.13 20.66
N LYS A 302 14.03 -3.14 19.96
CA LYS A 302 14.79 -3.89 18.94
C LYS A 302 15.31 -2.99 17.82
N PHE A 303 14.49 -2.03 17.36
CA PHE A 303 14.90 -1.07 16.35
C PHE A 303 16.03 -0.17 16.85
N LYS A 304 15.91 0.40 18.06
CA LYS A 304 16.96 1.21 18.67
C LYS A 304 18.26 0.43 18.83
N GLN A 305 18.19 -0.81 19.33
CA GLN A 305 19.36 -1.66 19.51
C GLN A 305 20.05 -1.92 18.17
N THR A 306 19.29 -2.32 17.15
CA THR A 306 19.82 -2.54 15.80
C THR A 306 20.50 -1.29 15.24
N CYS A 307 19.93 -0.11 15.49
CA CYS A 307 20.52 1.16 15.05
C CYS A 307 21.81 1.50 15.82
N LEU A 308 21.85 1.22 17.13
CA LEU A 308 23.05 1.39 17.95
C LEU A 308 24.17 0.45 17.48
N ASP A 309 23.85 -0.83 17.26
CA ASP A 309 24.82 -1.84 16.82
C ASP A 309 25.43 -1.50 15.45
N LYS A 310 24.60 -0.98 14.53
CA LYS A 310 25.02 -0.72 13.15
C LYS A 310 25.60 0.69 12.92
N TYR A 311 25.08 1.70 13.61
CA TYR A 311 25.37 3.11 13.34
C TYR A 311 25.88 3.89 14.56
N GLY A 312 25.94 3.26 15.75
CA GLY A 312 26.33 3.93 17.00
C GLY A 312 25.33 4.97 17.51
N VAL A 313 24.16 5.09 16.87
CA VAL A 313 23.12 6.08 17.20
C VAL A 313 21.75 5.42 17.24
N GLN A 314 20.82 6.01 18.02
CA GLN A 314 19.47 5.42 18.19
C GLN A 314 18.60 5.49 16.93
N HIS A 315 18.97 6.32 15.96
CA HIS A 315 18.25 6.45 14.70
C HIS A 315 19.23 6.83 13.57
N PRO A 316 19.13 6.22 12.36
CA PRO A 316 20.07 6.49 11.27
C PRO A 316 20.12 7.97 10.85
N SER A 317 19.02 8.71 11.00
CA SER A 317 18.97 10.15 10.69
C SER A 317 19.87 11.03 11.56
N GLN A 318 20.39 10.51 12.66
CA GLN A 318 21.32 11.23 13.52
C GLN A 318 22.75 11.20 12.96
N THR A 319 23.06 10.22 12.11
CA THR A 319 24.39 10.08 11.48
C THR A 319 24.68 11.26 10.55
N GLN A 320 25.95 11.61 10.45
CA GLN A 320 26.39 12.68 9.54
C GLN A 320 26.20 12.26 8.08
N GLU A 321 26.52 11.00 7.76
CA GLU A 321 26.31 10.43 6.41
C GLU A 321 24.86 10.60 5.92
N PHE A 322 23.87 10.31 6.77
CA PHE A 322 22.47 10.52 6.39
C PHE A 322 22.16 11.99 6.14
N LYS A 323 22.66 12.90 6.99
CA LYS A 323 22.42 14.35 6.84
C LYS A 323 23.03 14.87 5.55
N ASP A 324 24.24 14.45 5.19
CA ASP A 324 24.92 14.88 3.98
C ASP A 324 24.20 14.35 2.74
N LYS A 325 23.82 13.06 2.75
CA LYS A 325 23.04 12.46 1.66
C LYS A 325 21.67 13.11 1.49
N PHE A 326 21.01 13.47 2.60
CA PHE A 326 19.74 14.18 2.60
C PHE A 326 19.89 15.58 1.97
N LYS A 327 20.91 16.35 2.39
CA LYS A 327 21.21 17.67 1.81
C LYS A 327 21.50 17.57 0.33
N GLN A 328 22.34 16.62 -0.09
CA GLN A 328 22.68 16.43 -1.51
C GLN A 328 21.42 16.13 -2.33
N THR A 329 20.57 15.22 -1.85
CA THR A 329 19.30 14.90 -2.53
C THR A 329 18.39 16.12 -2.65
N CYS A 330 18.35 16.98 -1.63
CA CYS A 330 17.55 18.20 -1.67
C CYS A 330 18.14 19.25 -2.64
N LEU A 331 19.47 19.38 -2.68
CA LEU A 331 20.16 20.23 -3.65
C LEU A 331 19.91 19.77 -5.08
N ASP A 332 20.06 18.48 -5.36
CA ASP A 332 19.86 17.89 -6.69
C ASP A 332 18.42 18.09 -7.19
N LYS A 333 17.44 17.97 -6.29
CA LYS A 333 16.02 17.99 -6.65
C LYS A 333 15.38 19.38 -6.61
N TYR A 334 15.81 20.23 -5.68
CA TYR A 334 15.15 21.51 -5.37
C TYR A 334 16.10 22.72 -5.39
N GLY A 335 17.40 22.52 -5.58
CA GLY A 335 18.41 23.60 -5.56
C GLY A 335 18.64 24.21 -4.17
N VAL A 336 18.09 23.62 -3.11
CA VAL A 336 18.19 24.10 -1.73
C VAL A 336 18.53 22.95 -0.78
N GLU A 337 19.26 23.24 0.31
CA GLU A 337 19.67 22.19 1.27
C GLU A 337 18.49 21.57 2.01
N TYR A 338 17.39 22.31 2.16
CA TYR A 338 16.22 21.87 2.90
C TYR A 338 14.91 22.12 2.13
N PRO A 339 13.98 21.15 2.08
CA PRO A 339 12.74 21.26 1.30
C PRO A 339 11.91 22.51 1.61
N MET A 340 11.85 22.94 2.88
CA MET A 340 11.06 24.10 3.30
C MET A 340 11.62 25.45 2.83
N GLN A 341 12.87 25.49 2.36
CA GLN A 341 13.47 26.68 1.75
C GLN A 341 12.92 26.90 0.33
N PHE A 342 12.46 25.84 -0.33
CA PHE A 342 11.85 25.93 -1.66
C PHE A 342 10.42 26.46 -1.57
N LYS A 343 10.15 27.56 -2.29
CA LYS A 343 8.89 28.31 -2.19
C LYS A 343 7.66 27.44 -2.45
N GLU A 344 7.68 26.59 -3.48
CA GLU A 344 6.52 25.76 -3.81
C GLU A 344 6.19 24.72 -2.73
N ILE A 345 7.20 24.13 -2.08
CA ILE A 345 6.99 23.17 -0.98
C ILE A 345 6.39 23.89 0.23
N ARG A 346 6.89 25.09 0.53
CA ARG A 346 6.34 25.94 1.58
C ARG A 346 4.89 26.32 1.30
N ASP A 347 4.56 26.71 0.08
CA ASP A 347 3.20 27.11 -0.31
C ASP A 347 2.24 25.92 -0.31
N LYS A 348 2.69 24.73 -0.75
CA LYS A 348 1.93 23.47 -0.61
C LYS A 348 1.65 23.14 0.85
N SER A 349 2.64 23.29 1.73
CA SER A 349 2.49 23.07 3.18
C SER A 349 1.43 24.01 3.78
N LYS A 350 1.48 25.31 3.44
CA LYS A 350 0.46 26.30 3.84
C LYS A 350 -0.93 25.92 3.33
N HIS A 351 -1.04 25.51 2.07
CA HIS A 351 -2.32 25.12 1.48
C HIS A 351 -2.93 23.90 2.19
N THR A 352 -2.14 22.87 2.49
CA THR A 352 -2.60 21.72 3.27
C THR A 352 -3.03 22.14 4.68
N CYS A 353 -2.31 23.06 5.32
CA CYS A 353 -2.70 23.58 6.63
C CYS A 353 -4.02 24.37 6.58
N LEU A 354 -4.23 25.18 5.52
CA LEU A 354 -5.48 25.89 5.28
C LEU A 354 -6.66 24.93 5.10
N LEU A 355 -6.49 23.87 4.30
CA LEU A 355 -7.54 22.87 4.06
C LEU A 355 -7.91 22.12 5.35
N ASN A 356 -6.91 21.74 6.16
CA ASN A 356 -7.14 20.91 7.33
C ASN A 356 -7.55 21.71 8.58
N ASN A 357 -6.99 22.90 8.77
CA ASN A 357 -7.08 23.66 10.02
C ASN A 357 -7.64 25.08 9.83
N GLY A 358 -8.03 25.48 8.61
CA GLY A 358 -8.55 26.81 8.29
C GLY A 358 -7.52 27.95 8.37
N ASN A 359 -6.25 27.64 8.63
CA ASN A 359 -5.19 28.63 8.85
C ASN A 359 -3.89 28.21 8.14
N GLU A 360 -3.06 29.17 7.73
CA GLU A 360 -1.77 28.87 7.04
C GLU A 360 -0.78 28.12 7.93
N TYR A 361 -0.89 28.28 9.25
CA TYR A 361 0.00 27.64 10.20
C TYR A 361 -0.80 26.88 11.27
N PRO A 362 -0.40 25.64 11.63
CA PRO A 362 -1.14 24.83 12.59
C PRO A 362 -1.41 25.54 13.92
N MET A 363 -0.41 26.24 14.47
CA MET A 363 -0.51 26.93 15.76
C MET A 363 -1.45 28.16 15.78
N GLN A 364 -1.95 28.60 14.62
CA GLN A 364 -3.01 29.62 14.56
C GLN A 364 -4.38 29.04 14.89
N SER A 365 -4.59 27.74 14.64
CA SER A 365 -5.83 27.06 14.99
C SER A 365 -5.93 26.88 16.51
N GLN A 366 -7.07 27.27 17.08
CA GLN A 366 -7.36 27.07 18.50
C GLN A 366 -7.32 25.59 18.87
N GLU A 367 -7.88 24.72 18.03
CA GLU A 367 -7.91 23.27 18.27
C GLU A 367 -6.50 22.68 18.39
N VAL A 368 -5.57 23.11 17.53
CA VAL A 368 -4.18 22.64 17.58
C VAL A 368 -3.48 23.15 18.85
N ARG A 369 -3.75 24.40 19.25
CA ARG A 369 -3.22 24.95 20.52
C ARG A 369 -3.74 24.18 21.73
N ASP A 370 -5.02 23.83 21.75
CA ASP A 370 -5.63 23.07 22.85
C ASP A 370 -5.09 21.64 22.92
N LYS A 371 -4.92 20.96 21.76
CA LYS A 371 -4.25 19.65 21.69
C LYS A 371 -2.82 19.70 22.20
N SER A 372 -2.06 20.74 21.81
CA SER A 372 -0.71 20.97 22.31
C SER A 372 -0.69 21.17 23.83
N LYS A 373 -1.60 22.01 24.35
CA LYS A 373 -1.74 22.27 25.80
C LYS A 373 -2.06 20.99 26.57
N ASN A 374 -3.02 20.19 26.11
CA ASN A 374 -3.38 18.91 26.73
C ASN A 374 -2.21 17.92 26.74
N THR A 375 -1.41 17.89 25.68
CA THR A 375 -0.22 17.05 25.60
C THR A 375 0.84 17.48 26.62
N TYR A 376 1.04 18.78 26.81
CA TYR A 376 1.96 19.29 27.82
C TYR A 376 1.47 19.05 29.25
N LEU A 377 0.17 19.18 29.50
CA LEU A 377 -0.44 18.84 30.79
C LEU A 377 -0.27 17.35 31.12
N LEU A 378 -0.52 16.46 30.15
CA LEU A 378 -0.39 15.02 30.32
C LEU A 378 1.07 14.60 30.62
N ASN A 379 2.03 15.13 29.86
CA ASN A 379 3.42 14.69 29.94
C ASN A 379 4.23 15.43 31.00
N TYR A 380 3.91 16.69 31.29
CA TYR A 380 4.74 17.58 32.10
C TYR A 380 3.96 18.36 33.17
N GLY A 381 2.64 18.23 33.26
CA GLY A 381 1.82 18.91 34.25
C GLY A 381 1.73 20.44 34.09
N VAL A 382 2.16 20.99 32.95
CA VAL A 382 2.17 22.44 32.68
C VAL A 382 1.44 22.78 31.40
N GLU A 383 0.90 23.98 31.29
CA GLU A 383 0.16 24.42 30.10
C GLU A 383 1.06 24.67 28.90
N HIS A 384 2.31 25.06 29.16
CA HIS A 384 3.30 25.30 28.13
C HIS A 384 4.65 24.71 28.54
N ILE A 385 5.33 24.05 27.60
CA ILE A 385 6.59 23.33 27.88
C ILE A 385 7.68 24.22 28.50
N SER A 386 7.73 25.51 28.15
CA SER A 386 8.70 26.45 28.73
C SER A 386 8.53 26.70 30.23
N GLN A 387 7.37 26.34 30.81
CA GLN A 387 7.11 26.43 32.24
C GLN A 387 7.72 25.24 33.00
N SER A 388 7.87 24.09 32.34
CA SER A 388 8.44 22.86 32.92
C SER A 388 9.87 23.09 33.37
N GLN A 389 10.18 22.69 34.61
CA GLN A 389 11.52 22.79 35.16
C GLN A 389 12.50 21.87 34.43
N GLU A 390 12.07 20.64 34.11
CA GLU A 390 12.85 19.68 33.32
C GLU A 390 13.29 20.28 31.98
N PHE A 391 12.36 20.97 31.30
CA PHE A 391 12.68 21.64 30.04
C PHE A 391 13.68 22.79 30.24
N LYS A 392 13.51 23.62 31.27
CA LYS A 392 14.43 24.72 31.58
C LYS A 392 15.84 24.19 31.86
N ASP A 393 15.97 23.12 32.62
CA ASP A 393 17.27 22.54 32.96
C ASP A 393 17.95 21.94 31.72
N LYS A 394 17.20 21.21 30.90
CA LYS A 394 17.70 20.68 29.62
C LYS A 394 18.10 21.78 28.64
N PHE A 395 17.32 22.86 28.58
CA PHE A 395 17.63 24.03 27.77
C PHE A 395 18.95 24.67 28.24
N LYS A 396 19.12 24.90 29.55
CA LYS A 396 20.37 25.42 30.13
C LYS A 396 21.56 24.53 29.82
N GLN A 397 21.45 23.21 30.05
CA GLN A 397 22.52 22.26 29.74
C GLN A 397 22.94 22.30 28.26
N THR A 398 21.95 22.39 27.36
CA THR A 398 22.22 22.49 25.92
C THR A 398 22.92 23.79 25.56
N CYS A 399 22.49 24.91 26.16
CA CYS A 399 23.12 26.21 25.93
C CYS A 399 24.54 26.26 26.49
N MET A 400 24.78 25.69 27.68
CA MET A 400 26.11 25.54 28.26
C MET A 400 27.01 24.69 27.36
N LYS A 401 26.52 23.55 26.86
CA LYS A 401 27.27 22.67 25.97
C LYS A 401 27.67 23.36 24.66
N ASN A 402 26.74 24.09 24.04
CA ASN A 402 26.95 24.65 22.70
C ASN A 402 27.59 26.04 22.71
N TYR A 403 27.35 26.83 23.75
CA TYR A 403 27.68 28.25 23.80
C TYR A 403 28.43 28.68 25.07
N GLY A 404 28.61 27.80 26.06
CA GLY A 404 29.26 28.11 27.33
C GLY A 404 28.47 29.03 28.26
N VAL A 405 27.22 29.34 27.94
CA VAL A 405 26.34 30.26 28.68
C VAL A 405 24.94 29.67 28.84
N GLU A 406 24.21 30.08 29.88
CA GLU A 406 22.87 29.54 30.15
C GLU A 406 21.82 30.03 29.13
N ASN A 407 22.03 31.20 28.54
CA ASN A 407 21.14 31.78 27.54
C ASN A 407 21.91 32.13 26.26
N PRO A 408 21.45 31.70 25.06
CA PRO A 408 22.12 32.04 23.81
C PRO A 408 22.31 33.54 23.59
N SER A 409 21.44 34.40 24.14
CA SER A 409 21.58 35.85 24.03
C SER A 409 22.82 36.42 24.73
N GLN A 410 23.38 35.70 25.70
CA GLN A 410 24.61 36.06 26.41
C GLN A 410 25.86 35.69 25.63
N SER A 411 25.75 34.74 24.68
CA SER A 411 26.87 34.23 23.90
C SER A 411 27.40 35.29 22.94
N GLU A 412 28.70 35.56 23.00
CA GLU A 412 29.35 36.55 22.15
C GLU A 412 29.26 36.17 20.67
N ILE A 413 29.41 34.88 20.34
CA ILE A 413 29.23 34.36 18.98
C ILE A 413 27.83 34.67 18.44
N ILE A 414 26.80 34.55 19.28
CA ILE A 414 25.42 34.85 18.88
C ILE A 414 25.20 36.35 18.72
N LYS A 415 25.82 37.19 19.57
CA LYS A 415 25.75 38.66 19.41
C LYS A 415 26.41 39.11 18.10
N ILE A 416 27.60 38.60 17.79
CA ILE A 416 28.30 38.89 16.54
C ILE A 416 27.45 38.45 15.35
N ARG A 417 26.91 37.22 15.36
CA ARG A 417 26.03 36.74 14.28
C ARG A 417 24.80 37.61 14.08
N LYS A 418 24.21 38.16 15.15
CA LYS A 418 23.07 39.09 15.04
C LYS A 418 23.47 40.38 14.31
N ILE A 419 24.65 40.91 14.61
CA ILE A 419 25.20 42.10 13.95
C ILE A 419 25.49 41.79 12.48
N ASP A 420 26.21 40.71 12.18
CA ASP A 420 26.53 40.30 10.80
C ASP A 420 25.26 40.13 9.94
N THR A 421 24.24 39.48 10.51
CA THR A 421 22.95 39.30 9.84
C THR A 421 22.26 40.64 9.61
N SER A 422 22.31 41.55 10.58
CA SER A 422 21.72 42.88 10.43
C SER A 422 22.45 43.70 9.36
N ILE A 423 23.78 43.66 9.32
CA ILE A 423 24.59 44.33 8.30
C ILE A 423 24.28 43.76 6.91
N LEU A 424 24.20 42.42 6.79
CA LEU A 424 23.90 41.76 5.53
C LEU A 424 22.54 42.19 4.95
N HIS A 425 21.51 42.31 5.79
CA HIS A 425 20.16 42.61 5.34
C HIS A 425 19.84 44.11 5.26
N TYR A 426 20.40 44.92 6.16
CA TYR A 426 20.01 46.31 6.35
C TYR A 426 21.18 47.31 6.22
N GLY A 427 22.42 46.82 6.08
CA GLY A 427 23.62 47.66 6.02
C GLY A 427 24.00 48.34 7.35
N VAL A 428 23.35 47.98 8.46
CA VAL A 428 23.52 48.59 9.78
C VAL A 428 23.59 47.53 10.88
N GLU A 429 24.27 47.81 11.98
CA GLU A 429 24.49 46.85 13.08
C GLU A 429 23.19 46.44 13.79
N TYR A 430 22.23 47.37 13.88
CA TYR A 430 20.95 47.13 14.51
C TYR A 430 19.81 47.49 13.57
N PRO A 431 18.77 46.64 13.40
CA PRO A 431 17.68 46.91 12.46
C PRO A 431 16.97 48.24 12.68
N MET A 432 16.87 48.73 13.93
CA MET A 432 16.26 50.03 14.24
C MET A 432 17.04 51.24 13.70
N GLN A 433 18.30 51.07 13.30
CA GLN A 433 19.08 52.09 12.59
C GLN A 433 18.71 52.18 11.10
N PHE A 434 17.97 51.22 10.57
CA PHE A 434 17.45 51.26 9.20
C PHE A 434 16.10 51.97 9.17
N GLY A 435 15.99 53.00 8.32
CA GLY A 435 14.88 53.97 8.36
C GLY A 435 13.53 53.34 8.05
N GLU A 436 13.47 52.39 7.13
CA GLU A 436 12.23 51.68 6.80
C GLU A 436 11.76 50.79 7.96
N VAL A 437 12.68 50.12 8.66
CA VAL A 437 12.34 49.32 9.85
C VAL A 437 11.86 50.23 10.99
N ALA A 438 12.50 51.38 11.19
CA ALA A 438 12.09 52.35 12.19
C ALA A 438 10.74 53.01 11.88
N GLU A 439 10.43 53.23 10.60
CA GLU A 439 9.12 53.72 10.11
C GLU A 439 8.02 52.67 10.29
N TYR A 440 8.29 51.43 9.88
CA TYR A 440 7.36 50.31 10.07
C TYR A 440 7.01 50.12 11.56
N GLN A 441 8.00 50.22 12.44
CA GLN A 441 7.79 50.18 13.90
C GLN A 441 6.94 51.34 14.41
N LEU A 442 7.14 52.55 13.87
CA LEU A 442 6.33 53.73 14.24
C LEU A 442 4.87 53.54 13.87
N GLN A 443 4.57 53.09 12.65
CA GLN A 443 3.21 52.89 12.13
C GLN A 443 2.41 51.85 12.92
N ASN A 444 3.09 50.92 13.61
CA ASN A 444 2.48 49.90 14.46
C ASN A 444 2.46 50.29 15.96
N ALA A 445 2.81 51.53 16.32
CA ALA A 445 2.83 51.98 17.70
C ALA A 445 1.43 52.36 18.22
N TYR A 446 1.13 52.00 19.48
CA TYR A 446 -0.19 52.17 20.11
C TYR A 446 -0.72 53.62 20.25
N ASN A 447 0.14 54.65 20.12
CA ASN A 447 -0.21 56.05 20.42
C ASN A 447 0.09 57.01 19.25
N ILE A 448 -0.11 56.55 18.02
CA ILE A 448 0.08 57.38 16.83
C ILE A 448 -1.08 58.36 16.64
N LYS A 449 -0.79 59.59 16.22
CA LYS A 449 -1.76 60.66 15.98
C LYS A 449 -1.73 61.05 14.51
N GLU A 450 -2.91 61.25 13.93
CA GLU A 450 -3.04 61.78 12.56
C GLU A 450 -3.11 63.31 12.62
N PHE A 451 -2.26 63.98 11.84
CA PHE A 451 -2.33 65.41 11.58
C PHE A 451 -2.79 65.64 10.13
N LYS A 452 -3.91 66.36 9.95
CA LYS A 452 -4.49 66.68 8.64
C LYS A 452 -4.11 68.09 8.23
N PHE A 453 -3.48 68.22 7.07
CA PHE A 453 -3.16 69.50 6.46
C PHE A 453 -4.39 70.12 5.78
N PRO A 454 -4.43 71.46 5.60
CA PRO A 454 -5.50 72.13 4.87
C PRO A 454 -5.70 71.64 3.43
N CYS A 455 -4.65 71.09 2.80
CA CYS A 455 -4.71 70.52 1.45
C CYS A 455 -5.38 69.12 1.39
N GLY A 456 -5.79 68.55 2.53
CA GLY A 456 -6.42 67.24 2.62
C GLY A 456 -5.45 66.06 2.83
N ASN A 457 -4.14 66.26 2.63
CA ASN A 457 -3.13 65.26 2.97
C ASN A 457 -2.99 65.13 4.49
N SER A 458 -2.56 63.95 4.95
CA SER A 458 -2.29 63.71 6.37
C SER A 458 -0.92 63.04 6.60
N ILE A 459 -0.38 63.25 7.79
CA ILE A 459 0.82 62.57 8.28
C ILE A 459 0.54 61.96 9.65
N GLN A 460 1.26 60.89 9.93
CA GLN A 460 1.23 60.22 11.21
C GLN A 460 2.43 60.66 12.05
N VAL A 461 2.17 61.12 13.28
CA VAL A 461 3.18 61.60 14.23
C VAL A 461 2.91 61.04 15.62
N GLN A 462 3.89 61.13 16.53
CA GLN A 462 3.79 60.52 17.86
C GLN A 462 4.33 61.45 18.94
N GLY A 463 3.44 61.97 19.78
CA GLY A 463 3.82 62.90 20.85
C GLY A 463 3.16 64.27 20.72
N TYR A 464 3.98 65.32 20.76
CA TYR A 464 3.56 66.73 20.80
C TYR A 464 3.79 67.46 19.47
N GLU A 465 4.22 66.74 18.44
CA GLU A 465 4.49 67.21 17.09
C GLU A 465 3.26 67.89 16.44
N PRO A 466 2.01 67.45 16.67
CA PRO A 466 0.84 68.14 16.14
C PRO A 466 0.76 69.64 16.50
N PHE A 467 1.28 70.04 17.67
CA PHE A 467 1.30 71.45 18.07
C PHE A 467 2.29 72.28 17.25
N LEU A 468 3.48 71.70 16.98
CA LEU A 468 4.46 72.34 16.11
C LEU A 468 3.96 72.38 14.66
N LEU A 469 3.41 71.28 14.15
CA LEU A 469 2.85 71.23 12.80
C LEU A 469 1.76 72.27 12.58
N LYS A 470 0.86 72.45 13.56
CA LYS A 470 -0.15 73.52 13.50
C LYS A 470 0.51 74.90 13.38
N SER A 471 1.50 75.17 14.23
CA SER A 471 2.23 76.46 14.21
C SER A 471 2.98 76.69 12.89
N LEU A 472 3.53 75.64 12.29
CA LEU A 472 4.21 75.69 11.00
C LEU A 472 3.23 75.95 9.83
N VAL A 473 2.04 75.34 9.88
CA VAL A 473 0.98 75.60 8.91
C VAL A 473 0.47 77.04 9.00
N ASP A 474 0.31 77.57 10.22
CA ASP A 474 -0.17 78.95 10.45
C ASP A 474 0.80 80.00 9.87
N VAL A 475 2.11 79.70 9.79
CA VAL A 475 3.12 80.58 9.15
C VAL A 475 3.32 80.27 7.65
N GLY A 476 2.53 79.37 7.07
CA GLY A 476 2.47 79.13 5.63
C GLY A 476 3.23 77.91 5.09
N TYR A 477 3.75 77.02 5.95
CA TYR A 477 4.32 75.75 5.47
C TYR A 477 3.23 74.75 5.07
N THR A 478 3.47 74.06 3.96
CA THR A 478 2.55 73.05 3.42
C THR A 478 3.08 71.63 3.61
N TYR A 479 2.24 70.63 3.31
CA TYR A 479 2.63 69.21 3.33
C TYR A 479 3.93 68.93 2.56
N GLU A 480 4.11 69.56 1.39
CA GLU A 480 5.30 69.36 0.54
C GLU A 480 6.59 69.96 1.12
N ASN A 481 6.48 70.80 2.15
CA ASN A 481 7.64 71.45 2.76
C ASN A 481 8.19 70.71 3.98
N ILE A 482 7.44 69.72 4.51
CA ILE A 482 7.70 69.10 5.80
C ILE A 482 7.95 67.60 5.61
N ILE A 483 9.10 67.12 6.11
CA ILE A 483 9.45 65.70 6.14
C ILE A 483 9.40 65.21 7.58
N THR A 484 8.58 64.20 7.85
CA THR A 484 8.47 63.55 9.18
C THR A 484 8.72 62.04 9.15
N LYS A 485 8.74 61.44 7.95
CA LYS A 485 8.87 59.99 7.77
C LYS A 485 10.30 59.55 8.06
N ARG A 486 10.47 58.53 8.92
CA ARG A 486 11.80 58.10 9.40
C ARG A 486 12.72 57.55 8.31
N SER A 487 12.15 57.10 7.20
CA SER A 487 12.89 56.66 6.01
C SER A 487 13.40 57.81 5.14
N GLU A 488 12.83 59.01 5.27
CA GLU A 488 13.11 60.16 4.39
C GLU A 488 13.82 61.32 5.11
N VAL A 489 13.74 61.39 6.44
CA VAL A 489 14.49 62.37 7.23
C VAL A 489 16.02 62.19 7.08
N PRO A 490 16.82 63.25 7.29
CA PRO A 490 18.27 63.19 7.23
C PRO A 490 18.89 62.05 8.04
N VAL A 491 19.91 61.40 7.48
CA VAL A 491 20.65 60.33 8.17
C VAL A 491 21.72 60.97 9.06
N ILE A 492 21.40 61.13 10.34
CA ILE A 492 22.29 61.74 11.32
C ILE A 492 22.69 60.70 12.36
N TRP A 493 23.99 60.63 12.66
CA TRP A 493 24.55 59.67 13.60
C TRP A 493 25.09 60.40 14.83
N TYR A 494 24.87 59.81 16.00
CA TYR A 494 25.46 60.29 17.26
C TYR A 494 25.96 59.09 18.07
N GLU A 495 26.93 59.33 18.94
CA GLU A 495 27.49 58.31 19.82
C GLU A 495 26.95 58.48 21.24
N LYS A 496 26.57 57.38 21.88
CA LYS A 496 26.21 57.35 23.30
C LYS A 496 26.62 56.01 23.90
N ASN A 497 27.28 56.03 25.06
CA ASN A 497 27.75 54.82 25.76
C ASN A 497 28.62 53.91 24.85
N ASN A 498 29.52 54.49 24.06
CA ASN A 498 30.38 53.79 23.08
C ASN A 498 29.61 52.99 22.03
N LYS A 499 28.40 53.44 21.69
CA LYS A 499 27.55 52.84 20.65
C LYS A 499 27.07 53.90 19.70
N GLN A 500 27.06 53.54 18.41
CA GLN A 500 26.56 54.40 17.36
C GLN A 500 25.03 54.30 17.27
N HIS A 501 24.37 55.45 17.23
CA HIS A 501 22.92 55.55 17.15
C HIS A 501 22.50 56.43 15.97
N ARG A 502 21.46 56.01 15.24
CA ARG A 502 20.81 56.86 14.25
C ARG A 502 19.79 57.75 14.93
N TYR A 503 19.90 59.05 14.70
CA TYR A 503 18.91 60.03 15.10
C TYR A 503 17.81 60.11 14.03
N TYR A 504 16.56 60.05 14.47
CA TYR A 504 15.38 60.30 13.66
C TYR A 504 14.74 61.56 14.22
N CYS A 505 14.88 62.68 13.52
CA CYS A 505 14.25 63.92 13.92
C CYS A 505 12.74 63.87 13.77
N ASP A 506 12.05 64.66 14.58
CA ASP A 506 10.58 64.72 14.56
C ASP A 506 10.07 65.40 13.28
N ILE A 507 10.65 66.55 12.91
CA ILE A 507 10.31 67.30 11.69
C ILE A 507 11.59 67.86 11.04
N TYR A 508 11.70 67.75 9.71
CA TYR A 508 12.73 68.42 8.92
C TYR A 508 12.09 69.29 7.83
N ILE A 509 12.59 70.52 7.67
CA ILE A 509 12.19 71.45 6.60
C ILE A 509 13.39 71.71 5.70
N PRO A 510 13.48 71.06 4.52
CA PRO A 510 14.62 71.19 3.62
C PRO A 510 14.88 72.62 3.15
N LYS A 511 13.81 73.39 2.90
CA LYS A 511 13.88 74.76 2.34
C LYS A 511 14.73 75.72 3.18
N ILE A 512 14.75 75.55 4.50
CA ILE A 512 15.53 76.37 5.43
C ILE A 512 16.65 75.58 6.11
N ASN A 513 16.84 74.32 5.71
CA ASN A 513 17.80 73.39 6.29
C ASN A 513 17.70 73.24 7.82
N THR A 514 16.47 73.23 8.35
CA THR A 514 16.20 73.21 9.79
C THR A 514 15.52 71.93 10.23
N ILE A 515 16.09 71.31 11.26
CA ILE A 515 15.56 70.18 12.01
C ILE A 515 14.86 70.71 13.27
N TYR A 516 13.66 70.19 13.51
CA TYR A 516 12.89 70.46 14.71
C TYR A 516 12.75 69.19 15.54
N GLU A 517 13.15 69.29 16.80
CA GLU A 517 12.92 68.26 17.82
C GLU A 517 11.79 68.74 18.74
N VAL A 518 10.78 67.90 18.95
CA VAL A 518 9.60 68.22 19.76
C VAL A 518 9.58 67.35 21.00
N LYS A 519 9.44 67.97 22.17
CA LYS A 519 9.40 67.26 23.45
C LYS A 519 8.31 67.80 24.37
N SER A 520 7.84 66.95 25.28
CA SER A 520 7.12 67.41 26.45
C SER A 520 8.11 67.90 27.51
N ILE A 521 7.67 68.73 28.47
CA ILE A 521 8.49 69.12 29.64
C ILE A 521 9.12 67.88 30.30
N TYR A 522 8.32 66.85 30.55
CA TYR A 522 8.78 65.61 31.17
C TYR A 522 9.87 64.91 30.34
N THR A 523 9.64 64.74 29.04
CA THR A 523 10.59 64.06 28.14
C THR A 523 11.87 64.86 27.97
N HIS A 524 11.76 66.19 27.90
CA HIS A 524 12.92 67.08 27.88
C HIS A 524 13.79 66.87 29.12
N ASP A 525 13.18 66.83 30.31
CA ASP A 525 13.93 66.74 31.56
C ASP A 525 14.68 65.42 31.75
N ILE A 526 14.09 64.31 31.32
CA ILE A 526 14.74 62.99 31.39
C ILE A 526 15.76 62.75 30.27
N ALA A 527 15.61 63.44 29.12
CA ALA A 527 16.39 63.16 27.92
C ALA A 527 17.39 64.27 27.55
N LYS A 528 17.69 65.21 28.46
CA LYS A 528 18.59 66.36 28.21
C LYS A 528 19.90 65.97 27.56
N GLU A 529 20.56 64.95 28.10
CA GLU A 529 21.82 64.43 27.55
C GLU A 529 21.67 63.96 26.10
N LYS A 530 20.62 63.17 25.80
CA LYS A 530 20.35 62.69 24.44
C LYS A 530 20.05 63.85 23.50
N ILE A 531 19.24 64.80 23.92
CA ILE A 531 18.87 65.98 23.12
C ILE A 531 20.11 66.80 22.78
N ASN A 532 21.02 67.00 23.74
CA ASN A 532 22.26 67.72 23.51
C ASN A 532 23.18 66.98 22.52
N LEU A 533 23.32 65.66 22.66
CA LEU A 533 24.09 64.84 21.72
C LEU A 533 23.51 64.89 20.30
N THR A 534 22.18 64.76 20.15
CA THR A 534 21.53 64.83 18.84
C THR A 534 21.59 66.24 18.25
N LYS A 535 21.45 67.28 19.08
CA LYS A 535 21.63 68.68 18.65
C LYS A 535 23.02 68.91 18.09
N GLN A 536 24.06 68.49 18.82
CA GLN A 536 25.44 68.63 18.37
C GLN A 536 25.66 67.86 17.06
N ALA A 537 25.18 66.61 16.97
CA ALA A 537 25.28 65.81 15.76
C ALA A 537 24.57 66.44 14.55
N CYS A 538 23.43 67.13 14.75
CA CYS A 538 22.77 67.88 13.69
C CYS A 538 23.62 69.06 13.20
N ILE A 539 24.18 69.83 14.14
CA ILE A 539 25.02 70.99 13.84
C ILE A 539 26.30 70.54 13.10
N ASP A 540 26.95 69.48 13.58
CA ASP A 540 28.16 68.93 12.96
C ASP A 540 27.87 68.38 11.54
N ALA A 541 26.67 67.85 11.33
CA ALA A 541 26.20 67.42 10.01
C ALA A 541 25.70 68.58 9.11
N GLY A 542 25.78 69.84 9.58
CA GLY A 542 25.48 71.04 8.81
C GLY A 542 24.00 71.46 8.82
N TYR A 543 23.19 70.97 9.76
CA TYR A 543 21.78 71.34 9.90
C TYR A 543 21.56 72.38 11.00
N LEU A 544 20.60 73.27 10.79
CA LEU A 544 20.07 74.11 11.88
C LEU A 544 19.18 73.24 12.77
N PHE A 545 19.22 73.47 14.09
CA PHE A 545 18.49 72.65 15.06
C PHE A 545 17.67 73.53 16.01
N GLU A 546 16.38 73.24 16.08
CA GLU A 546 15.41 73.94 16.91
C GLU A 546 14.71 72.97 17.86
N LEU A 547 14.76 73.25 19.16
CA LEU A 547 14.09 72.47 20.19
C LEU A 547 12.77 73.15 20.58
N TYR A 548 11.66 72.41 20.48
CA TYR A 548 10.34 72.87 20.90
C TYR A 548 9.84 72.02 22.06
N VAL A 549 9.72 72.64 23.22
CA VAL A 549 9.19 71.99 24.42
C VAL A 549 7.79 72.50 24.74
N TYR A 550 6.83 71.59 24.85
CA TYR A 550 5.43 71.90 25.14
C TYR A 550 5.01 71.37 26.51
N ASN A 551 4.16 72.14 27.20
CA ASN A 551 3.43 71.65 28.37
C ASN A 551 2.22 70.78 27.94
N SER A 552 1.53 70.17 28.91
CA SER A 552 0.35 69.31 28.65
C SER A 552 -0.82 70.03 27.97
N LYS A 553 -0.85 71.38 27.99
CA LYS A 553 -1.85 72.21 27.33
C LYS A 553 -1.42 72.65 25.92
N GLY A 554 -0.26 72.20 25.42
CA GLY A 554 0.25 72.56 24.10
C GLY A 554 0.86 73.96 24.01
N VAL A 555 1.19 74.59 25.15
CA VAL A 555 1.86 75.90 25.17
C VAL A 555 3.37 75.70 25.16
N LYS A 556 4.05 76.33 24.19
CA LYS A 556 5.52 76.31 24.07
C LYS A 556 6.15 76.94 25.32
N GLN A 557 7.16 76.29 25.87
CA GLN A 557 7.97 76.81 26.98
C GLN A 557 9.28 77.36 26.44
N GLU A 558 9.75 78.47 27.01
CA GLU A 558 11.11 78.97 26.79
C GLU A 558 12.05 78.26 27.77
N ILE A 559 12.99 77.48 27.24
CA ILE A 559 13.90 76.61 27.99
C ILE A 559 15.33 76.80 27.49
#